data_AF-A0A7X8DIS1-F1
#
_entry.id   AF-A0A7X8DIS1-F1
#
_cell.length_a   1.000
_cell.length_b   1.000
_cell.length_c   1.000
_cell.angle_alpha   90.00
_cell.angle_beta   90.00
_cell.angle_gamma   90.00
#
_symmetry.space_group_name_H-M   'P 1'
#
loop_
_entity.id
_entity.type
_entity.pdbx_description
1 polymer ?
#
loop_
_entity_poly.entity_id
_entity_poly.type
_entity_poly.pdbx_seq_one_letter_code
_entity_poly.pdbx_strand_id
1 'polypeptide(L)'
;MSIRRIAFIIIIVLALTVIGCTKDDARDVEDEILRTATGEAEGQEDEVASPISGIYASRDRVERRPMAIMLDNHPKARWQAGLSQAEVVYEYLVEGGYTRYMAIFLINDPESIGPIRSARPYFITSALEYDSIYVRVGGSPQAKDDMRVVGMDDIDGMVVPSSVLWKTNETGKVSPHNTYTSMEVLRAYQAEKGYSDRGDFSGFKFNEEDEDLDGMVAKNVLIDYNRDNTSRYIYDEDERVYSYSKDGEPYRDELDDAPVKVKNIIIQEADIRMVDDDGRLFIDLIGEGKGKYITNGKSMDLSWIKKSRSNRTHYYDEDGREIALNPGITWIQVVKPGTNIDIGD
;
A
#
# COMPACT_ATOMS: atom_id res chain seq x y z
N MET A 1 14.03 -20.56 39.45
CA MET A 1 15.24 -21.37 39.70
C MET A 1 16.42 -20.56 39.16
N SER A 2 17.47 -20.25 39.93
CA SER A 2 18.50 -19.31 39.43
C SER A 2 19.25 -19.92 38.24
N ILE A 3 19.61 -19.08 37.27
CA ILE A 3 20.29 -19.44 35.99
C ILE A 3 21.53 -20.32 36.26
N ARG A 4 22.25 -20.06 37.36
CA ARG A 4 23.40 -20.87 37.79
C ARG A 4 23.06 -22.33 38.12
N ARG A 5 21.85 -22.63 38.58
CA ARG A 5 21.41 -24.01 38.88
C ARG A 5 20.99 -24.77 37.62
N ILE A 6 20.45 -24.09 36.62
CA ILE A 6 20.08 -24.69 35.33
C ILE A 6 21.35 -25.05 34.54
N ALA A 7 22.33 -24.14 34.51
CA ALA A 7 23.63 -24.38 33.87
C ALA A 7 24.38 -25.59 34.49
N PHE A 8 24.34 -25.72 35.82
CA PHE A 8 25.01 -26.84 36.51
C PHE A 8 24.34 -28.20 36.25
N ILE A 9 23.01 -28.22 36.06
CA ILE A 9 22.26 -29.44 35.75
C ILE A 9 22.51 -29.88 34.30
N ILE A 10 22.61 -28.94 33.35
CA ILE A 10 22.90 -29.25 31.93
C ILE A 10 24.32 -29.83 31.77
N ILE A 11 25.31 -29.28 32.47
CA ILE A 11 26.70 -29.77 32.44
C ILE A 11 26.80 -31.22 32.98
N ILE A 12 26.05 -31.56 34.03
CA ILE A 12 26.05 -32.92 34.60
C ILE A 12 25.33 -33.92 33.68
N VAL A 13 24.29 -33.49 32.96
CA VAL A 13 23.57 -34.34 32.01
C VAL A 13 24.41 -34.61 30.74
N LEU A 14 25.21 -33.65 30.27
CA LEU A 14 26.12 -33.86 29.13
C LEU A 14 27.34 -34.73 29.47
N ALA A 15 27.79 -34.75 30.73
CA ALA A 15 28.93 -35.59 31.13
C ALA A 15 28.63 -37.10 31.12
N LEU A 16 27.34 -37.50 31.08
CA LEU A 16 26.90 -38.90 31.12
C LEU A 16 26.67 -39.54 29.74
N THR A 17 26.75 -38.80 28.64
CA THR A 17 26.51 -39.31 27.28
C THR A 17 27.79 -39.57 26.47
N VAL A 18 28.98 -39.30 27.01
CA VAL A 18 30.25 -39.48 26.29
C VAL A 18 30.78 -40.90 26.44
N ILE A 19 30.08 -41.88 25.88
CA ILE A 19 30.68 -43.16 25.47
C ILE A 19 30.30 -43.39 24.01
N GLY A 20 31.07 -42.78 23.11
CA GLY A 20 31.01 -43.10 21.68
C GLY A 20 30.97 -41.94 20.69
N CYS A 21 31.60 -40.78 20.97
CA CYS A 21 31.73 -39.72 19.96
C CYS A 21 33.13 -39.74 19.32
N THR A 22 33.12 -39.70 17.99
CA THR A 22 34.32 -39.56 17.16
C THR A 22 34.83 -38.12 17.17
N LYS A 23 36.09 -37.91 16.76
CA LYS A 23 36.80 -36.63 16.89
C LYS A 23 36.14 -35.45 16.15
N ASP A 24 35.28 -35.73 15.18
CA ASP A 24 34.54 -34.72 14.41
C ASP A 24 33.29 -34.25 15.16
N ASP A 25 32.54 -35.16 15.82
CA ASP A 25 31.34 -34.81 16.61
C ASP A 25 31.68 -33.90 17.81
N ALA A 26 32.90 -34.03 18.35
CA ALA A 26 33.34 -33.20 19.47
C ALA A 26 33.61 -31.74 19.07
N ARG A 27 33.94 -31.47 17.79
CA ARG A 27 34.19 -30.12 17.28
C ARG A 27 32.90 -29.36 17.03
N ASP A 28 31.89 -30.03 16.48
CA ASP A 28 30.59 -29.42 16.20
C ASP A 28 29.89 -28.98 17.50
N VAL A 29 29.99 -29.80 18.55
CA VAL A 29 29.44 -29.46 19.88
C VAL A 29 30.25 -28.33 20.55
N GLU A 30 31.57 -28.26 20.33
CA GLU A 30 32.41 -27.20 20.89
C GLU A 30 32.16 -25.85 20.19
N ASP A 31 31.94 -25.84 18.87
CA ASP A 31 31.54 -24.66 18.10
C ASP A 31 30.11 -24.20 18.44
N GLU A 32 29.17 -25.11 18.66
CA GLU A 32 27.79 -24.79 19.05
C GLU A 32 27.73 -24.22 20.49
N ILE A 33 28.55 -24.75 21.41
CA ILE A 33 28.70 -24.20 22.76
C ILE A 33 29.40 -22.83 22.73
N LEU A 34 30.39 -22.62 21.84
CA LEU A 34 31.04 -21.31 21.68
C LEU A 34 30.06 -20.26 21.16
N ARG A 35 29.26 -20.58 20.13
CA ARG A 35 28.23 -19.68 19.57
C ARG A 35 27.18 -19.28 20.60
N THR A 36 26.75 -20.24 21.42
CA THR A 36 25.78 -20.00 22.49
C THR A 36 26.38 -19.14 23.63
N ALA A 37 27.71 -19.21 23.83
CA ALA A 37 28.42 -18.46 24.87
C ALA A 37 28.87 -17.06 24.44
N THR A 38 29.08 -16.81 23.14
CA THR A 38 29.49 -15.50 22.60
C THR A 38 28.32 -14.58 22.28
N GLY A 39 27.09 -15.09 22.22
CA GLY A 39 25.93 -14.26 21.87
C GLY A 39 26.05 -13.68 20.45
N GLU A 40 26.71 -14.38 19.54
CA GLU A 40 26.64 -14.07 18.12
C GLU A 40 25.25 -14.48 17.64
N ALA A 41 24.32 -13.52 17.72
CA ALA A 41 23.05 -13.59 17.01
C ALA A 41 23.36 -13.81 15.53
N GLU A 42 22.85 -14.91 14.96
CA GLU A 42 22.71 -15.03 13.51
C GLU A 42 22.02 -13.76 12.99
N GLY A 43 22.61 -13.17 11.94
CA GLY A 43 22.44 -11.77 11.54
C GLY A 43 21.02 -11.23 11.71
N GLN A 44 20.90 -10.25 12.60
CA GLN A 44 19.76 -9.34 12.61
C GLN A 44 19.75 -8.69 11.21
N GLU A 45 18.81 -9.10 10.36
CA GLU A 45 18.64 -8.48 9.05
C GLU A 45 18.55 -6.96 9.23
N ASP A 46 19.25 -6.20 8.38
CA ASP A 46 19.18 -4.74 8.36
C ASP A 46 17.77 -4.32 7.91
N GLU A 47 16.80 -4.39 8.82
CA GLU A 47 15.46 -3.87 8.62
C GLU A 47 15.50 -2.34 8.62
N VAL A 48 14.79 -1.75 7.67
CA VAL A 48 14.65 -0.31 7.52
C VAL A 48 13.19 0.04 7.28
N ALA A 49 12.77 1.22 7.73
CA ALA A 49 11.42 1.69 7.51
C ALA A 49 11.17 1.96 6.02
N SER A 50 10.05 1.47 5.50
CA SER A 50 9.56 1.79 4.16
C SER A 50 9.32 3.30 4.03
N PRO A 51 9.82 3.95 2.96
CA PRO A 51 9.59 5.37 2.73
C PRO A 51 8.11 5.71 2.48
N ILE A 52 7.25 4.74 2.15
CA ILE A 52 5.85 5.04 1.80
C ILE A 52 4.84 4.60 2.87
N SER A 53 5.27 3.82 3.86
CA SER A 53 4.40 3.36 4.95
C SER A 53 5.03 3.47 6.35
N GLY A 54 6.34 3.66 6.48
CA GLY A 54 7.02 3.63 7.78
C GLY A 54 7.12 2.21 8.39
N ILE A 55 6.61 1.19 7.71
CA ILE A 55 6.66 -0.20 8.15
C ILE A 55 8.08 -0.74 7.91
N TYR A 56 8.66 -1.39 8.91
CA TYR A 56 9.98 -2.02 8.79
C TYR A 56 9.92 -3.26 7.90
N ALA A 57 10.88 -3.35 6.99
CA ALA A 57 11.12 -4.53 6.17
C ALA A 57 12.61 -4.62 5.86
N SER A 58 13.05 -5.76 5.35
CA SER A 58 14.42 -5.94 4.90
C SER A 58 14.83 -4.87 3.87
N ARG A 59 16.08 -4.41 3.94
CA ARG A 59 16.62 -3.37 3.07
C ARG A 59 16.46 -3.66 1.58
N ASP A 60 16.63 -4.91 1.17
CA ASP A 60 16.43 -5.32 -0.23
C ASP A 60 15.01 -5.04 -0.72
N ARG A 61 14.00 -5.21 0.14
CA ARG A 61 12.60 -4.96 -0.18
C ARG A 61 12.29 -3.47 -0.27
N VAL A 62 12.86 -2.68 0.63
CA VAL A 62 12.65 -1.23 0.72
C VAL A 62 13.35 -0.47 -0.42
N GLU A 63 14.49 -0.98 -0.90
CA GLU A 63 15.23 -0.37 -2.00
C GLU A 63 14.65 -0.72 -3.40
N ARG A 64 13.58 -1.50 -3.48
CA ARG A 64 12.90 -1.83 -4.76
C ARG A 64 12.21 -0.60 -5.35
N ARG A 65 11.92 -0.67 -6.65
CA ARG A 65 11.02 0.25 -7.34
C ARG A 65 9.57 -0.09 -6.98
N PRO A 66 8.72 0.88 -6.56
CA PRO A 66 7.32 0.59 -6.26
C PRO A 66 6.54 0.12 -7.51
N MET A 67 5.50 -0.69 -7.28
CA MET A 67 4.52 -1.09 -8.28
C MET A 67 3.22 -0.32 -8.02
N ALA A 68 2.76 0.47 -8.99
CA ALA A 68 1.48 1.16 -8.94
C ALA A 68 0.46 0.41 -9.79
N ILE A 69 -0.49 -0.26 -9.13
CA ILE A 69 -1.40 -1.20 -9.79
C ILE A 69 -2.82 -0.65 -9.75
N MET A 70 -3.41 -0.50 -10.93
CA MET A 70 -4.81 -0.08 -11.08
C MET A 70 -5.76 -1.22 -10.73
N LEU A 71 -6.71 -0.98 -9.83
CA LEU A 71 -7.68 -1.99 -9.39
C LEU A 71 -9.11 -1.50 -9.61
N ASP A 72 -9.92 -2.31 -10.28
CA ASP A 72 -11.31 -2.00 -10.60
C ASP A 72 -12.16 -1.97 -9.34
N ASN A 73 -12.91 -0.89 -9.10
CA ASN A 73 -13.81 -0.75 -7.95
C ASN A 73 -15.30 -0.68 -8.34
N HIS A 74 -15.63 -1.13 -9.55
CA HIS A 74 -17.02 -1.35 -9.94
C HIS A 74 -17.67 -2.44 -9.06
N PRO A 75 -18.97 -2.37 -8.71
CA PRO A 75 -19.62 -3.38 -7.85
C PRO A 75 -19.45 -4.83 -8.33
N LYS A 76 -19.44 -5.06 -9.65
CA LYS A 76 -19.20 -6.40 -10.25
C LYS A 76 -17.74 -6.87 -10.22
N ALA A 77 -16.81 -6.00 -9.80
CA ALA A 77 -15.39 -6.31 -9.68
C ALA A 77 -14.97 -6.58 -8.23
N ARG A 78 -15.86 -6.33 -7.27
CA ARG A 78 -15.55 -6.49 -5.85
C ARG A 78 -15.76 -7.93 -5.39
N TRP A 79 -14.95 -8.43 -4.46
CA TRP A 79 -13.80 -7.73 -3.84
C TRP A 79 -12.50 -7.90 -4.63
N GLN A 80 -11.53 -7.02 -4.40
CA GLN A 80 -10.22 -7.10 -5.06
C GLN A 80 -9.31 -8.07 -4.29
N ALA A 81 -8.41 -8.74 -5.01
CA ALA A 81 -7.33 -9.54 -4.45
C ALA A 81 -6.09 -8.66 -4.23
N GLY A 82 -5.44 -8.80 -3.08
CA GLY A 82 -4.17 -8.21 -2.71
C GLY A 82 -4.20 -6.73 -2.30
N LEU A 83 -5.39 -6.09 -2.24
CA LEU A 83 -5.51 -4.69 -1.83
C LEU A 83 -5.12 -4.49 -0.35
N SER A 84 -5.41 -5.46 0.52
CA SER A 84 -5.06 -5.43 1.95
C SER A 84 -3.56 -5.35 2.22
N GLN A 85 -2.74 -5.73 1.24
CA GLN A 85 -1.28 -5.74 1.32
C GLN A 85 -0.63 -4.50 0.69
N ALA A 86 -1.44 -3.54 0.20
CA ALA A 86 -0.93 -2.28 -0.33
C ALA A 86 -0.46 -1.35 0.80
N GLU A 87 0.59 -0.58 0.55
CA GLU A 87 1.11 0.40 1.51
C GLU A 87 0.43 1.76 1.38
N VAL A 88 0.12 2.15 0.14
CA VAL A 88 -0.65 3.35 -0.18
C VAL A 88 -1.77 2.99 -1.15
N VAL A 89 -2.99 3.42 -0.85
CA VAL A 89 -4.14 3.25 -1.75
C VAL A 89 -4.71 4.62 -2.08
N TYR A 90 -4.77 4.96 -3.35
CA TYR A 90 -5.54 6.09 -3.83
C TYR A 90 -6.93 5.63 -4.28
N GLU A 91 -7.97 6.33 -3.85
CA GLU A 91 -9.32 6.21 -4.42
C GLU A 91 -9.70 7.51 -5.13
N TYR A 92 -10.05 7.39 -6.41
CA TYR A 92 -10.51 8.50 -7.23
C TYR A 92 -11.86 8.19 -7.86
N LEU A 93 -12.68 9.23 -8.06
CA LEU A 93 -13.82 9.18 -8.97
C LEU A 93 -13.37 8.83 -10.40
N VAL A 94 -14.21 8.07 -11.09
CA VAL A 94 -14.11 7.74 -12.52
C VAL A 94 -15.48 7.93 -13.18
N GLU A 95 -15.62 7.54 -14.45
CA GLU A 95 -16.87 7.71 -15.20
C GLU A 95 -18.04 6.97 -14.55
N GLY A 96 -19.25 7.50 -14.71
CA GLY A 96 -20.48 6.87 -14.23
C GLY A 96 -20.71 6.97 -12.72
N GLY A 97 -19.98 7.85 -12.02
CA GLY A 97 -20.13 8.04 -10.58
C GLY A 97 -19.50 6.92 -9.73
N TYR A 98 -18.72 6.04 -10.35
CA TYR A 98 -17.94 5.02 -9.64
C TYR A 98 -16.60 5.59 -9.19
N THR A 99 -15.91 4.87 -8.31
CA THR A 99 -14.50 5.09 -8.02
C THR A 99 -13.64 3.99 -8.61
N ARG A 100 -12.32 4.18 -8.55
CA ARG A 100 -11.31 3.17 -8.85
C ARG A 100 -10.14 3.32 -7.89
N TYR A 101 -9.46 2.22 -7.59
CA TYR A 101 -8.27 2.25 -6.77
C TYR A 101 -7.00 2.24 -7.61
N MET A 102 -5.95 2.87 -7.06
CA MET A 102 -4.56 2.59 -7.43
C MET A 102 -3.81 2.25 -6.15
N ALA A 103 -3.27 1.04 -6.10
CA ALA A 103 -2.52 0.53 -4.97
C ALA A 103 -1.03 0.57 -5.26
N ILE A 104 -0.25 1.10 -4.32
CA ILE A 104 1.21 1.15 -4.36
C ILE A 104 1.77 0.05 -3.47
N PHE A 105 2.60 -0.81 -4.04
CA PHE A 105 3.29 -1.89 -3.36
C PHE A 105 4.81 -1.68 -3.46
N LEU A 106 5.51 -1.68 -2.33
CA LEU A 106 6.97 -1.65 -2.29
C LEU A 106 7.52 -2.88 -1.56
N ILE A 107 7.07 -3.12 -0.32
CA ILE A 107 7.64 -4.16 0.54
C ILE A 107 6.88 -5.50 0.49
N ASN A 108 5.65 -5.51 -0.03
CA ASN A 108 4.78 -6.68 -0.05
C ASN A 108 4.69 -7.32 -1.44
N ASP A 109 4.50 -8.64 -1.46
CA ASP A 109 4.47 -9.44 -2.69
C ASP A 109 3.21 -10.33 -2.74
N PRO A 110 2.01 -9.79 -3.02
CA PRO A 110 0.79 -10.58 -3.05
C PRO A 110 0.80 -11.63 -4.17
N GLU A 111 0.29 -12.83 -3.85
CA GLU A 111 0.20 -13.96 -4.80
C GLU A 111 -0.88 -13.77 -5.87
N SER A 112 -1.87 -12.90 -5.62
CA SER A 112 -2.88 -12.50 -6.59
C SER A 112 -3.25 -11.04 -6.42
N ILE A 113 -3.34 -10.31 -7.53
CA ILE A 113 -3.66 -8.88 -7.57
C ILE A 113 -4.65 -8.62 -8.70
N GLY A 114 -5.82 -8.07 -8.37
CA GLY A 114 -6.84 -7.73 -9.36
C GLY A 114 -8.24 -7.57 -8.76
N PRO A 115 -9.29 -7.33 -9.56
CA PRO A 115 -9.23 -7.17 -11.01
C PRO A 115 -8.51 -5.88 -11.43
N ILE A 116 -7.59 -5.97 -12.38
CA ILE A 116 -6.84 -4.82 -12.90
C ILE A 116 -7.68 -4.05 -13.91
N ARG A 117 -7.65 -2.72 -13.83
CA ARG A 117 -8.44 -1.83 -14.71
C ARG A 117 -7.57 -0.76 -15.37
N SER A 118 -8.24 0.08 -16.14
CA SER A 118 -7.69 1.11 -16.99
C SER A 118 -7.20 2.34 -16.24
N ALA A 119 -6.15 2.91 -16.79
CA ALA A 119 -5.56 4.17 -16.36
C ALA A 119 -6.42 5.40 -16.69
N ARG A 120 -6.23 6.47 -15.90
CA ARG A 120 -6.69 7.84 -16.16
C ARG A 120 -5.55 8.83 -15.89
N PRO A 121 -5.58 10.05 -16.45
CA PRO A 121 -4.49 11.02 -16.31
C PRO A 121 -4.07 11.32 -14.86
N TYR A 122 -5.04 11.41 -13.94
CA TYR A 122 -4.79 11.68 -12.53
C TYR A 122 -4.13 10.51 -11.79
N PHE A 123 -4.41 9.26 -12.16
CA PHE A 123 -3.68 8.11 -11.63
C PHE A 123 -2.21 8.10 -12.09
N ILE A 124 -1.94 8.47 -13.35
CA ILE A 124 -0.56 8.61 -13.84
C ILE A 124 0.18 9.68 -13.03
N THR A 125 -0.48 10.82 -12.79
CA THR A 125 0.09 11.90 -11.96
C THR A 125 0.42 11.44 -10.53
N SER A 126 -0.40 10.59 -9.91
CA SER A 126 -0.07 10.01 -8.59
C SER A 126 1.00 8.93 -8.67
N ALA A 127 0.99 8.06 -9.68
CA ALA A 127 2.01 7.02 -9.85
C ALA A 127 3.42 7.60 -10.07
N LEU A 128 3.51 8.76 -10.72
CA LEU A 128 4.75 9.50 -10.92
C LEU A 128 5.37 10.04 -9.62
N GLU A 129 4.62 10.14 -8.52
CA GLU A 129 5.16 10.54 -7.22
C GLU A 129 6.12 9.52 -6.62
N TYR A 130 6.01 8.28 -7.08
CA TYR A 130 6.72 7.12 -6.56
C TYR A 130 7.75 6.56 -7.53
N ASP A 131 7.93 7.20 -8.70
CA ASP A 131 8.67 6.64 -9.82
C ASP A 131 8.39 5.14 -10.01
N SER A 132 7.09 4.80 -10.02
CA SER A 132 6.63 3.42 -9.96
C SER A 132 6.53 2.79 -11.36
N ILE A 133 6.63 1.46 -11.41
CA ILE A 133 6.20 0.71 -12.58
C ILE A 133 4.67 0.62 -12.55
N TYR A 134 4.03 1.02 -13.65
CA TYR A 134 2.58 1.20 -13.67
C TYR A 134 1.85 0.06 -14.36
N VAL A 135 0.96 -0.60 -13.63
CA VAL A 135 0.25 -1.81 -14.09
C VAL A 135 -1.22 -1.50 -14.34
N ARG A 136 -1.69 -1.79 -15.55
CA ARG A 136 -3.03 -1.38 -16.01
C ARG A 136 -3.59 -2.33 -17.07
N VAL A 137 -4.89 -2.20 -17.34
CA VAL A 137 -5.54 -2.77 -18.54
C VAL A 137 -6.15 -1.66 -19.37
N GLY A 138 -5.42 -1.20 -20.39
CA GLY A 138 -5.83 -0.06 -21.22
C GLY A 138 -5.83 1.27 -20.45
N GLY A 139 -6.49 2.28 -21.01
CA GLY A 139 -6.48 3.65 -20.49
C GLY A 139 -7.36 4.56 -21.36
N SER A 140 -7.75 5.73 -20.83
CA SER A 140 -8.35 6.77 -21.68
C SER A 140 -7.34 7.24 -22.75
N PRO A 141 -7.79 7.82 -23.87
CA PRO A 141 -6.87 8.35 -24.89
C PRO A 141 -5.81 9.28 -24.29
N GLN A 142 -6.23 10.25 -23.47
CA GLN A 142 -5.32 11.18 -22.79
C GLN A 142 -4.33 10.46 -21.85
N ALA A 143 -4.78 9.43 -21.11
CA ALA A 143 -3.88 8.67 -20.25
C ALA A 143 -2.78 7.96 -21.06
N LYS A 144 -3.13 7.37 -22.21
CA LYS A 144 -2.16 6.72 -23.09
C LYS A 144 -1.16 7.71 -23.67
N ASP A 145 -1.61 8.90 -24.04
CA ASP A 145 -0.74 9.96 -24.57
C ASP A 145 0.17 10.51 -23.46
N ASP A 146 -0.36 10.76 -22.27
CA ASP A 146 0.41 11.20 -21.10
C ASP A 146 1.56 10.23 -20.80
N MET A 147 1.29 8.93 -20.72
CA MET A 147 2.31 7.92 -20.42
C MET A 147 3.44 7.91 -21.46
N ARG A 148 3.11 8.08 -22.75
CA ARG A 148 4.12 8.21 -23.81
C ARG A 148 4.97 9.47 -23.64
N VAL A 149 4.33 10.59 -23.29
CA VAL A 149 5.01 11.88 -23.11
C VAL A 149 5.96 11.84 -21.91
N VAL A 150 5.54 11.23 -20.80
CA VAL A 150 6.39 11.13 -19.60
C VAL A 150 7.38 9.97 -19.64
N GLY A 151 7.31 9.11 -20.67
CA GLY A 151 8.18 7.93 -20.80
C GLY A 151 7.99 6.93 -19.66
N MET A 152 6.74 6.70 -19.24
CA MET A 152 6.42 5.86 -18.08
C MET A 152 6.65 4.38 -18.39
N ASP A 153 7.41 3.69 -17.53
CA ASP A 153 7.53 2.24 -17.58
C ASP A 153 6.21 1.60 -17.13
N ASP A 154 5.57 0.87 -18.05
CA ASP A 154 4.26 0.29 -17.80
C ASP A 154 4.14 -1.18 -18.23
N ILE A 155 3.15 -1.84 -17.63
CA ILE A 155 2.73 -3.21 -17.91
C ILE A 155 1.23 -3.15 -18.26
N ASP A 156 0.93 -3.17 -19.55
CA ASP A 156 -0.43 -3.06 -20.08
C ASP A 156 -1.02 -4.42 -20.45
N GLY A 157 -2.06 -4.85 -19.74
CA GLY A 157 -2.83 -6.07 -20.05
C GLY A 157 -3.45 -6.13 -21.45
N MET A 158 -3.44 -5.01 -22.20
CA MET A 158 -3.84 -5.00 -23.62
C MET A 158 -2.72 -5.46 -24.58
N VAL A 159 -1.49 -5.56 -24.11
CA VAL A 159 -0.29 -5.81 -24.95
C VAL A 159 0.56 -6.97 -24.43
N VAL A 160 0.69 -7.10 -23.10
CA VAL A 160 1.49 -8.15 -22.49
C VAL A 160 0.85 -9.54 -22.67
N PRO A 161 1.65 -10.63 -22.69
CA PRO A 161 1.12 -11.98 -22.81
C PRO A 161 0.27 -12.36 -21.59
N SER A 162 -0.61 -13.36 -21.76
CA SER A 162 -1.47 -13.86 -20.68
C SER A 162 -0.69 -14.53 -19.54
N SER A 163 0.60 -14.82 -19.71
CA SER A 163 1.48 -15.26 -18.63
C SER A 163 1.82 -14.14 -17.65
N VAL A 164 1.58 -12.87 -18.02
CA VAL A 164 1.88 -11.70 -17.20
C VAL A 164 0.60 -11.17 -16.55
N LEU A 165 -0.41 -10.87 -17.36
CA LEU A 165 -1.76 -10.52 -16.90
C LEU A 165 -2.77 -11.47 -17.55
N TRP A 166 -3.49 -12.24 -16.74
CA TRP A 166 -4.44 -13.26 -17.22
C TRP A 166 -5.88 -12.89 -16.88
N LYS A 167 -6.82 -13.42 -17.66
CA LYS A 167 -8.24 -13.41 -17.29
C LYS A 167 -8.56 -14.73 -16.59
N THR A 168 -9.22 -14.67 -15.44
CA THR A 168 -9.77 -15.86 -14.75
C THR A 168 -11.28 -15.73 -14.58
N ASN A 169 -11.98 -16.86 -14.55
CA ASN A 169 -13.40 -16.93 -14.18
C ASN A 169 -13.60 -17.67 -12.86
N GLU A 170 -12.52 -18.09 -12.19
CA GLU A 170 -12.57 -18.86 -10.94
C GLU A 170 -13.21 -18.07 -9.79
N THR A 171 -13.12 -16.73 -9.87
CA THR A 171 -13.73 -15.80 -8.90
C THR A 171 -15.20 -15.51 -9.20
N GLY A 172 -15.77 -16.09 -10.26
CA GLY A 172 -17.13 -15.80 -10.74
C GLY A 172 -17.28 -14.45 -11.45
N LYS A 173 -16.22 -13.64 -11.52
CA LYS A 173 -16.22 -12.35 -12.23
C LYS A 173 -16.06 -12.55 -13.73
N VAL A 174 -16.69 -11.68 -14.51
CA VAL A 174 -16.64 -11.72 -15.98
C VAL A 174 -15.99 -10.46 -16.54
N SER A 175 -15.42 -10.56 -17.74
CA SER A 175 -14.83 -9.43 -18.46
C SER A 175 -15.83 -8.25 -18.51
N PRO A 176 -15.39 -7.01 -18.23
CA PRO A 176 -14.01 -6.56 -18.05
C PRO A 176 -13.46 -6.63 -16.61
N HIS A 177 -14.15 -7.28 -15.67
CA HIS A 177 -13.84 -7.26 -14.23
C HIS A 177 -13.03 -8.47 -13.75
N ASN A 178 -12.23 -9.10 -14.63
CA ASN A 178 -11.69 -10.43 -14.35
C ASN A 178 -10.22 -10.60 -14.78
N THR A 179 -9.45 -9.52 -14.88
CA THR A 179 -8.01 -9.58 -15.24
C THR A 179 -7.15 -9.49 -13.98
N TYR A 180 -6.19 -10.37 -13.81
CA TYR A 180 -5.37 -10.51 -12.59
C TYR A 180 -3.89 -10.67 -12.93
N THR A 181 -3.04 -10.51 -11.92
CA THR A 181 -1.59 -10.78 -11.95
C THR A 181 -1.11 -11.24 -10.57
N SER A 182 0.19 -11.46 -10.38
CA SER A 182 0.84 -11.65 -9.07
C SER A 182 2.10 -10.80 -8.99
N MET A 183 2.58 -10.47 -7.78
CA MET A 183 3.80 -9.66 -7.66
C MET A 183 5.02 -10.37 -8.22
N GLU A 184 5.15 -11.68 -8.00
CA GLU A 184 6.22 -12.50 -8.57
C GLU A 184 6.30 -12.33 -10.10
N VAL A 185 5.15 -12.44 -10.78
CA VAL A 185 5.06 -12.31 -12.23
C VAL A 185 5.40 -10.89 -12.69
N LEU A 186 4.93 -9.86 -11.97
CA LEU A 186 5.25 -8.47 -12.30
C LEU A 186 6.75 -8.16 -12.14
N ARG A 187 7.38 -8.67 -11.08
CA ARG A 187 8.83 -8.50 -10.83
C ARG A 187 9.67 -9.25 -11.86
N ALA A 188 9.26 -10.47 -12.24
CA ALA A 188 9.91 -11.20 -13.33
C ALA A 188 9.80 -10.44 -14.66
N TYR A 189 8.63 -9.88 -14.97
CA TYR A 189 8.42 -9.12 -16.20
C TYR A 189 9.17 -7.78 -16.22
N GLN A 190 9.25 -7.10 -15.07
CA GLN A 190 10.10 -5.92 -14.87
C GLN A 190 11.56 -6.21 -15.29
N ALA A 191 12.12 -7.32 -14.79
CA ALA A 191 13.48 -7.74 -15.14
C ALA A 191 13.62 -8.10 -16.62
N GLU A 192 12.65 -8.81 -17.21
CA GLU A 192 12.63 -9.14 -18.64
C GLU A 192 12.67 -7.88 -19.52
N LYS A 193 11.97 -6.82 -19.12
CA LYS A 193 11.94 -5.53 -19.83
C LYS A 193 13.17 -4.66 -19.61
N GLY A 194 14.02 -5.01 -18.65
CA GLY A 194 15.14 -4.17 -18.25
C GLY A 194 14.70 -2.85 -17.61
N TYR A 195 13.49 -2.81 -17.02
CA TYR A 195 13.06 -1.69 -16.20
C TYR A 195 13.91 -1.65 -14.92
N SER A 196 14.23 -0.44 -14.43
CA SER A 196 15.05 -0.28 -13.23
C SER A 196 14.47 -1.00 -12.02
N ASP A 197 15.31 -1.70 -11.27
CA ASP A 197 14.94 -2.32 -9.99
C ASP A 197 14.75 -1.32 -8.86
N ARG A 198 15.18 -0.06 -9.04
CA ARG A 198 15.09 1.02 -8.06
C ARG A 198 14.33 2.21 -8.64
N GLY A 199 13.51 2.86 -7.82
CA GLY A 199 12.86 4.13 -8.16
C GLY A 199 13.59 5.33 -7.57
N ASP A 200 13.48 6.49 -8.20
CA ASP A 200 13.92 7.78 -7.68
C ASP A 200 12.71 8.57 -7.15
N PHE A 201 12.39 8.37 -5.87
CA PHE A 201 11.26 9.04 -5.23
C PHE A 201 11.55 9.34 -3.76
N SER A 202 10.82 10.30 -3.20
CA SER A 202 10.84 10.61 -1.77
C SER A 202 9.63 10.00 -1.07
N GLY A 203 9.85 9.58 0.18
CA GLY A 203 8.88 8.98 1.09
C GLY A 203 8.18 9.97 2.04
N PHE A 204 7.09 9.55 2.72
CA PHE A 204 6.36 10.44 3.64
C PHE A 204 7.25 10.69 4.85
N LYS A 205 6.96 11.75 5.59
CA LYS A 205 7.46 11.85 6.96
C LYS A 205 6.61 10.93 7.82
N PHE A 206 7.26 10.16 8.68
CA PHE A 206 6.60 9.31 9.65
C PHE A 206 7.03 9.68 11.07
N ASN A 207 6.10 9.53 12.01
CA ASN A 207 6.43 9.53 13.43
C ASN A 207 7.31 8.31 13.74
N GLU A 208 8.20 8.43 14.73
CA GLU A 208 9.04 7.31 15.16
C GLU A 208 8.20 6.21 15.82
N GLU A 209 7.17 6.63 16.57
CA GLU A 209 6.19 5.76 17.21
C GLU A 209 4.77 6.14 16.76
N ASP A 210 3.79 5.31 17.12
CA ASP A 210 2.40 5.60 16.86
C ASP A 210 1.88 6.72 17.79
N GLU A 211 1.56 7.88 17.22
CA GLU A 211 1.17 9.07 17.98
C GLU A 211 -0.31 9.43 17.83
N ASP A 212 -0.92 9.88 18.93
CA ASP A 212 -2.28 10.41 18.91
C ASP A 212 -2.29 11.81 18.29
N LEU A 213 -3.32 12.07 17.48
CA LEU A 213 -3.51 13.36 16.84
C LEU A 213 -4.36 14.28 17.72
N ASP A 214 -3.88 15.49 17.96
CA ASP A 214 -4.73 16.56 18.50
C ASP A 214 -5.74 17.00 17.45
N GLY A 215 -7.03 16.83 17.74
CA GLY A 215 -8.07 17.13 16.77
C GLY A 215 -9.48 16.70 17.14
N MET A 216 -10.37 16.81 16.16
CA MET A 216 -11.78 16.42 16.27
C MET A 216 -11.91 14.90 16.30
N VAL A 217 -12.95 14.39 16.98
CA VAL A 217 -13.28 12.96 16.99
C VAL A 217 -13.60 12.50 15.57
N ALA A 218 -13.02 11.37 15.17
CA ALA A 218 -13.15 10.78 13.86
C ALA A 218 -13.10 9.25 13.95
N LYS A 219 -13.95 8.66 14.81
CA LYS A 219 -14.09 7.20 14.90
C LYS A 219 -14.92 6.63 13.77
N ASN A 220 -15.83 7.43 13.21
CA ASN A 220 -16.55 7.12 11.98
C ASN A 220 -16.23 8.17 10.92
N VAL A 221 -15.81 7.73 9.74
CA VAL A 221 -15.59 8.60 8.58
C VAL A 221 -16.36 8.01 7.41
N LEU A 222 -17.34 8.75 6.91
CA LEU A 222 -18.12 8.37 5.73
C LEU A 222 -17.91 9.40 4.62
N ILE A 223 -17.41 8.94 3.49
CA ILE A 223 -17.29 9.72 2.26
C ILE A 223 -18.40 9.27 1.31
N ASP A 224 -19.32 10.18 1.01
CA ASP A 224 -20.46 9.95 0.12
C ASP A 224 -20.18 10.56 -1.25
N TYR A 225 -19.73 9.72 -2.18
CA TYR A 225 -19.53 10.10 -3.58
C TYR A 225 -20.86 10.22 -4.32
N ASN A 226 -21.80 9.32 -4.00
CA ASN A 226 -23.22 9.36 -4.31
C ASN A 226 -23.94 8.23 -3.55
N ARG A 227 -25.28 8.21 -3.64
CA ARG A 227 -26.15 7.23 -2.96
C ARG A 227 -25.69 5.77 -3.08
N ASP A 228 -25.14 5.40 -4.23
CA ASP A 228 -24.77 4.01 -4.55
C ASP A 228 -23.23 3.84 -4.59
N ASN A 229 -22.47 4.80 -4.06
CA ASN A 229 -21.01 4.79 -3.98
C ASN A 229 -20.52 5.54 -2.71
N THR A 230 -20.22 4.79 -1.67
CA THR A 230 -19.74 5.32 -0.38
C THR A 230 -18.50 4.58 0.09
N SER A 231 -17.60 5.31 0.76
CA SER A 231 -16.41 4.75 1.42
C SER A 231 -16.51 5.07 2.91
N ARG A 232 -16.56 4.04 3.76
CA ARG A 232 -16.67 4.20 5.22
C ARG A 232 -15.46 3.60 5.91
N TYR A 233 -14.96 4.34 6.90
CA TYR A 233 -13.91 3.93 7.80
C TYR A 233 -14.44 3.93 9.23
N ILE A 234 -14.20 2.83 9.96
CA ILE A 234 -14.62 2.68 11.35
C ILE A 234 -13.39 2.35 12.18
N TYR A 235 -13.08 3.24 13.12
CA TYR A 235 -11.92 3.13 14.00
C TYR A 235 -12.12 1.99 15.01
N ASP A 236 -11.11 1.15 15.10
CA ASP A 236 -10.94 0.12 16.12
C ASP A 236 -9.95 0.65 17.17
N GLU A 237 -10.42 0.87 18.39
CA GLU A 237 -9.61 1.42 19.48
C GLU A 237 -8.55 0.42 19.99
N ASP A 238 -8.82 -0.88 19.90
CA ASP A 238 -7.93 -1.94 20.39
C ASP A 238 -6.76 -2.13 19.42
N GLU A 239 -7.05 -2.14 18.12
CA GLU A 239 -6.03 -2.29 17.07
C GLU A 239 -5.42 -0.95 16.61
N ARG A 240 -6.03 0.18 17.02
CA ARG A 240 -5.61 1.55 16.64
C ARG A 240 -5.51 1.75 15.12
N VAL A 241 -6.46 1.18 14.39
CA VAL A 241 -6.58 1.28 12.92
C VAL A 241 -8.05 1.41 12.53
N TYR A 242 -8.31 1.81 11.29
CA TYR A 242 -9.64 1.82 10.71
C TYR A 242 -9.90 0.56 9.90
N SER A 243 -11.03 -0.06 10.15
CA SER A 243 -11.62 -1.02 9.20
C SER A 243 -12.29 -0.26 8.04
N TYR A 244 -12.34 -0.89 6.86
CA TYR A 244 -12.92 -0.30 5.66
C TYR A 244 -14.19 -1.04 5.22
N SER A 245 -15.21 -0.27 4.83
CA SER A 245 -16.44 -0.76 4.20
C SER A 245 -16.73 0.03 2.93
N LYS A 246 -17.25 -0.66 1.91
CA LYS A 246 -17.64 -0.07 0.63
C LYS A 246 -19.12 -0.30 0.38
N ASP A 247 -19.86 0.76 0.11
CA ASP A 247 -21.30 0.71 -0.21
C ASP A 247 -22.14 -0.03 0.86
N GLY A 248 -21.75 0.15 2.13
CA GLY A 248 -22.41 -0.47 3.29
C GLY A 248 -21.90 -1.87 3.65
N GLU A 249 -21.09 -2.50 2.80
CA GLU A 249 -20.58 -3.85 3.03
C GLU A 249 -19.14 -3.83 3.57
N PRO A 250 -18.82 -4.58 4.64
CA PRO A 250 -17.44 -4.73 5.11
C PRO A 250 -16.53 -5.25 4.01
N TYR A 251 -15.39 -4.58 3.81
CA TYR A 251 -14.42 -5.00 2.83
C TYR A 251 -13.67 -6.24 3.33
N ARG A 252 -13.57 -7.26 2.47
CA ARG A 252 -12.78 -8.48 2.66
C ARG A 252 -11.96 -8.71 1.41
N ASP A 253 -10.65 -8.82 1.56
CA ASP A 253 -9.76 -9.08 0.42
C ASP A 253 -10.06 -10.45 -0.19
N GLU A 254 -10.17 -10.52 -1.52
CA GLU A 254 -10.49 -11.76 -2.21
C GLU A 254 -9.37 -12.82 -2.08
N LEU A 255 -8.13 -12.40 -1.85
CA LEU A 255 -6.98 -13.29 -1.76
C LEU A 255 -7.06 -14.22 -0.54
N ASP A 256 -7.39 -13.66 0.62
CA ASP A 256 -7.24 -14.34 1.92
C ASP A 256 -8.38 -14.09 2.91
N ASP A 257 -9.46 -13.42 2.49
CA ASP A 257 -10.58 -12.97 3.33
C ASP A 257 -10.13 -12.00 4.45
N ALA A 258 -8.93 -11.41 4.35
CA ALA A 258 -8.46 -10.47 5.36
C ALA A 258 -9.28 -9.16 5.34
N PRO A 259 -9.54 -8.56 6.51
CA PRO A 259 -10.05 -7.20 6.57
C PRO A 259 -9.00 -6.22 6.03
N VAL A 260 -9.45 -5.18 5.33
CA VAL A 260 -8.60 -4.03 5.05
C VAL A 260 -8.48 -3.18 6.32
N LYS A 261 -7.24 -2.98 6.77
CA LYS A 261 -6.87 -2.14 7.91
C LYS A 261 -6.15 -0.89 7.40
N VAL A 262 -6.53 0.28 7.90
CA VAL A 262 -6.02 1.57 7.44
C VAL A 262 -5.53 2.36 8.65
N LYS A 263 -4.26 2.77 8.65
CA LYS A 263 -3.69 3.57 9.73
C LYS A 263 -3.92 5.05 9.55
N ASN A 264 -3.76 5.50 8.30
CA ASN A 264 -3.83 6.90 7.91
C ASN A 264 -4.88 7.07 6.82
N ILE A 265 -5.79 8.02 7.00
CA ILE A 265 -6.70 8.45 5.95
C ILE A 265 -6.40 9.92 5.65
N ILE A 266 -6.13 10.21 4.38
CA ILE A 266 -5.97 11.56 3.86
C ILE A 266 -7.15 11.82 2.95
N ILE A 267 -7.96 12.81 3.29
CA ILE A 267 -8.97 13.34 2.37
C ILE A 267 -8.34 14.54 1.68
N GLN A 268 -8.16 14.44 0.36
CA GLN A 268 -7.56 15.49 -0.46
C GLN A 268 -8.63 16.10 -1.37
N GLU A 269 -8.98 17.37 -1.14
CA GLU A 269 -9.92 18.08 -1.99
C GLU A 269 -9.20 18.60 -3.25
N ALA A 270 -9.72 18.24 -4.42
CA ALA A 270 -9.19 18.67 -5.71
C ALA A 270 -10.34 19.05 -6.66
N ASP A 271 -10.11 20.00 -7.56
CA ASP A 271 -11.13 20.40 -8.52
C ASP A 271 -11.40 19.27 -9.52
N ILE A 272 -12.65 18.79 -9.53
CA ILE A 272 -13.12 17.72 -10.42
C ILE A 272 -14.16 18.28 -11.39
N ARG A 273 -13.89 18.11 -12.70
CA ARG A 273 -14.80 18.50 -13.79
C ARG A 273 -14.84 17.47 -14.90
N MET A 274 -15.98 17.37 -15.56
CA MET A 274 -16.14 16.54 -16.76
C MET A 274 -15.45 17.22 -17.95
N VAL A 275 -14.80 16.46 -18.83
CA VAL A 275 -14.06 17.00 -19.99
C VAL A 275 -14.60 16.58 -21.34
N ASP A 276 -15.50 15.61 -21.39
CA ASP A 276 -16.14 15.16 -22.62
C ASP A 276 -17.53 14.54 -22.33
N ASP A 277 -18.28 14.28 -23.40
CA ASP A 277 -19.61 13.67 -23.33
C ASP A 277 -19.57 12.19 -22.93
N ASP A 278 -18.39 11.56 -22.96
CA ASP A 278 -18.17 10.19 -22.44
C ASP A 278 -18.11 10.14 -20.90
N GLY A 279 -18.20 11.30 -20.24
CA GLY A 279 -18.19 11.41 -18.78
C GLY A 279 -16.80 11.39 -18.16
N ARG A 280 -15.72 11.52 -18.96
CA ARG A 280 -14.35 11.50 -18.44
C ARG A 280 -14.09 12.70 -17.55
N LEU A 281 -13.30 12.48 -16.51
CA LEU A 281 -12.99 13.48 -15.50
C LEU A 281 -11.59 14.05 -15.69
N PHE A 282 -11.47 15.35 -15.48
CA PHE A 282 -10.23 16.03 -15.13
C PHE A 282 -10.25 16.30 -13.63
N ILE A 283 -9.13 15.98 -12.97
CA ILE A 283 -8.92 16.18 -11.54
C ILE A 283 -7.64 17.01 -11.42
N ASP A 284 -7.76 18.23 -10.89
CA ASP A 284 -6.64 19.14 -10.79
C ASP A 284 -5.78 18.81 -9.57
N LEU A 285 -4.71 18.06 -9.80
CA LEU A 285 -3.80 17.61 -8.75
C LEU A 285 -2.58 18.53 -8.60
N ILE A 286 -2.35 19.49 -9.51
CA ILE A 286 -1.15 20.34 -9.47
C ILE A 286 -1.50 21.71 -8.90
N GLY A 287 -0.77 22.14 -7.88
CA GLY A 287 -1.04 23.38 -7.17
C GLY A 287 -1.14 23.11 -5.69
N GLU A 288 -2.18 23.67 -5.07
CA GLU A 288 -2.44 23.56 -3.64
C GLU A 288 -3.94 23.41 -3.38
N GLY A 289 -4.28 22.83 -2.24
CA GLY A 289 -5.67 22.68 -1.83
C GLY A 289 -5.82 22.29 -0.37
N LYS A 290 -7.05 21.99 0.02
CA LYS A 290 -7.42 21.65 1.40
C LYS A 290 -7.70 20.16 1.55
N GLY A 291 -7.84 19.71 2.78
CA GLY A 291 -8.13 18.34 3.09
C GLY A 291 -8.25 18.09 4.58
N LYS A 292 -8.27 16.80 4.94
CA LYS A 292 -8.21 16.33 6.32
C LYS A 292 -7.20 15.19 6.43
N TYR A 293 -6.44 15.19 7.52
CA TYR A 293 -5.67 14.03 7.95
C TYR A 293 -6.38 13.38 9.13
N ILE A 294 -6.52 12.05 9.06
CA ILE A 294 -7.24 11.25 10.04
C ILE A 294 -6.38 10.04 10.42
N THR A 295 -6.19 9.85 11.73
CA THR A 295 -5.50 8.70 12.32
C THR A 295 -5.94 8.55 13.78
N ASN A 296 -5.82 7.36 14.35
CA ASN A 296 -6.09 7.09 15.78
C ASN A 296 -7.42 7.66 16.32
N GLY A 297 -8.50 7.56 15.54
CA GLY A 297 -9.83 8.03 15.94
C GLY A 297 -9.97 9.55 15.96
N LYS A 298 -9.03 10.28 15.37
CA LYS A 298 -8.92 11.75 15.41
C LYS A 298 -8.68 12.32 14.01
N SER A 299 -9.11 13.56 13.81
CA SER A 299 -8.93 14.30 12.56
C SER A 299 -8.45 15.72 12.77
N MET A 300 -7.60 16.19 11.86
CA MET A 300 -7.18 17.58 11.76
C MET A 300 -7.36 18.11 10.33
N ASP A 301 -7.53 19.42 10.21
CA ASP A 301 -7.51 20.09 8.92
C ASP A 301 -6.10 20.09 8.34
N LEU A 302 -6.03 20.04 7.02
CA LEU A 302 -4.82 19.78 6.25
C LEU A 302 -4.82 20.70 5.03
N SER A 303 -3.64 21.16 4.60
CA SER A 303 -3.43 21.71 3.25
C SER A 303 -2.41 20.88 2.48
N TRP A 304 -2.63 20.69 1.18
CA TRP A 304 -1.73 19.93 0.33
C TRP A 304 -1.09 20.84 -0.72
N ILE A 305 0.15 20.54 -1.11
CA ILE A 305 0.88 21.22 -2.18
C ILE A 305 1.56 20.19 -3.07
N LYS A 306 1.36 20.30 -4.39
CA LYS A 306 2.06 19.51 -5.41
C LYS A 306 2.55 20.43 -6.52
N LYS A 307 3.88 20.52 -6.67
CA LYS A 307 4.52 21.50 -7.56
C LYS A 307 4.48 21.13 -9.04
N SER A 308 4.48 19.83 -9.36
CA SER A 308 4.45 19.31 -10.72
C SER A 308 3.97 17.86 -10.73
N ARG A 309 3.75 17.27 -11.91
CA ARG A 309 3.23 15.89 -12.03
C ARG A 309 4.07 14.85 -11.30
N SER A 310 5.39 14.93 -11.38
CA SER A 310 6.31 13.97 -10.75
C SER A 310 6.75 14.37 -9.34
N ASN A 311 6.52 15.61 -8.90
CA ASN A 311 6.79 15.94 -7.51
C ASN A 311 5.76 15.30 -6.59
N ARG A 312 6.22 14.86 -5.43
CA ARG A 312 5.38 14.40 -4.33
C ARG A 312 4.33 15.45 -3.93
N THR A 313 3.16 14.98 -3.54
CA THR A 313 2.21 15.78 -2.78
C THR A 313 2.67 15.90 -1.33
N HIS A 314 2.90 17.13 -0.85
CA HIS A 314 3.26 17.42 0.53
C HIS A 314 2.02 17.90 1.29
N TYR A 315 1.95 17.56 2.57
CA TYR A 315 0.80 17.78 3.44
C TYR A 315 1.21 18.62 4.64
N TYR A 316 0.47 19.68 4.95
CA TYR A 316 0.80 20.67 5.96
C TYR A 316 -0.35 20.89 6.95
N ASP A 317 0.00 21.11 8.21
CA ASP A 317 -0.93 21.55 9.25
C ASP A 317 -1.34 23.03 9.09
N GLU A 318 -2.21 23.52 9.98
CA GLU A 318 -2.66 24.92 9.96
C GLU A 318 -1.55 25.94 10.23
N ASP A 319 -0.45 25.52 10.87
CA ASP A 319 0.73 26.34 11.15
C ASP A 319 1.74 26.33 9.98
N GLY A 320 1.45 25.60 8.90
CA GLY A 320 2.30 25.47 7.72
C GLY A 320 3.49 24.52 7.90
N ARG A 321 3.47 23.64 8.91
CA ARG A 321 4.48 22.60 9.10
C ARG A 321 4.06 21.35 8.37
N GLU A 322 5.01 20.70 7.69
CA GLU A 322 4.74 19.44 7.01
C GLU A 322 4.46 18.35 8.05
N ILE A 323 3.33 17.67 7.89
CA ILE A 323 2.86 16.66 8.85
C ILE A 323 3.69 15.39 8.72
N ALA A 324 3.81 14.66 9.83
CA ALA A 324 4.28 13.28 9.85
C ALA A 324 3.06 12.35 10.00
N LEU A 325 3.05 11.26 9.24
CA LEU A 325 2.02 10.22 9.33
C LEU A 325 2.41 9.21 10.41
N ASN A 326 1.43 8.50 10.97
CA ASN A 326 1.76 7.32 11.78
C ASN A 326 2.26 6.18 10.89
N PRO A 327 3.26 5.38 11.32
CA PRO A 327 3.67 4.19 10.58
C PRO A 327 2.50 3.23 10.33
N GLY A 328 2.22 2.93 9.06
CA GLY A 328 1.16 2.03 8.62
C GLY A 328 0.57 2.37 7.25
N ILE A 329 -0.45 1.61 6.86
CA ILE A 329 -1.13 1.72 5.56
C ILE A 329 -1.85 3.06 5.45
N THR A 330 -1.66 3.75 4.32
CA THR A 330 -2.25 5.07 4.05
C THR A 330 -3.26 5.02 2.90
N TRP A 331 -4.48 5.49 3.14
CA TRP A 331 -5.48 5.68 2.11
C TRP A 331 -5.67 7.16 1.78
N ILE A 332 -5.54 7.51 0.52
CA ILE A 332 -5.71 8.88 0.00
C ILE A 332 -7.01 8.92 -0.82
N GLN A 333 -7.99 9.61 -0.27
CA GLN A 333 -9.32 9.82 -0.84
C GLN A 333 -9.34 11.16 -1.55
N VAL A 334 -9.33 11.15 -2.89
CA VAL A 334 -9.39 12.39 -3.66
C VAL A 334 -10.83 12.72 -4.04
N VAL A 335 -11.31 13.82 -3.47
CA VAL A 335 -12.71 14.22 -3.52
C VAL A 335 -12.86 15.61 -4.12
N LYS A 336 -14.07 15.94 -4.59
CA LYS A 336 -14.38 17.29 -5.03
C LYS A 336 -14.62 18.18 -3.80
N PRO A 337 -14.23 19.47 -3.82
CA PRO A 337 -14.70 20.43 -2.83
C PRO A 337 -16.23 20.37 -2.68
N GLY A 338 -16.69 20.23 -1.44
CA GLY A 338 -18.11 20.10 -1.11
C GLY A 338 -18.69 18.69 -1.26
N THR A 339 -17.88 17.65 -1.51
CA THR A 339 -18.30 16.26 -1.30
C THR A 339 -18.83 16.09 0.13
N ASN A 340 -19.93 15.36 0.28
CA ASN A 340 -20.52 15.10 1.59
C ASN A 340 -19.61 14.13 2.37
N ILE A 341 -19.04 14.62 3.46
CA ILE A 341 -18.15 13.85 4.34
C ILE A 341 -18.66 14.00 5.76
N ASP A 342 -19.06 12.88 6.36
CA ASP A 342 -19.48 12.81 7.76
C ASP A 342 -18.32 12.25 8.59
N ILE A 343 -17.92 13.00 9.62
CA ILE A 343 -16.81 12.66 10.52
C ILE A 343 -17.31 12.85 11.94
N GLY A 344 -17.28 11.78 12.72
CA GLY A 344 -17.80 11.80 14.08
C GLY A 344 -17.39 10.59 14.90
N ASP A 345 -18.14 10.38 15.98
CA ASP A 345 -18.00 9.21 16.87
C ASP A 345 -18.69 7.97 16.28
#